data_AF-A0A0N0XJF4-F1
#
_entry.id   AF-A0A0N0XJF4-F1
#
_cell.length_a   1.000
_cell.length_b   1.000
_cell.length_c   1.000
_cell.angle_alpha   90.00
_cell.angle_beta   90.00
_cell.angle_gamma   90.00
#
_symmetry.space_group_name_H-M   'P 1'
#
loop_
_entity.id
_entity.type
_entity.pdbx_description
1 polymer ?
#
loop_
_entity_poly.entity_id
_entity_poly.type
_entity_poly.pdbx_seq_one_letter_code
_entity_poly.pdbx_strand_id
1 'polypeptide(L)'
;MTDIEKQIWDAAMRRVAEVFGIDLEAVRPALKFGEDLKSSFVSDFRRNEFDLINDDIHDVANRKVTKEIASGSLVIRTVEDYCFHMIRCHKAKPKAVKQALNI
;
A
#
# COMPACT_ATOMS: atom_id res chain seq x y z
N MET A 1 -12.25 -14.24 2.23
CA MET A 1 -11.11 -13.59 2.91
C MET A 1 -10.93 -14.28 4.25
N THR A 2 -9.74 -14.79 4.56
CA THR A 2 -9.45 -15.43 5.86
C THR A 2 -9.29 -14.39 6.97
N ASP A 3 -9.28 -14.80 8.23
CA ASP A 3 -9.07 -13.87 9.36
C ASP A 3 -7.74 -13.12 9.25
N ILE A 4 -6.69 -13.80 8.81
CA ILE A 4 -5.38 -13.18 8.56
C ILE A 4 -5.47 -12.18 7.42
N GLU A 5 -6.12 -12.53 6.31
CA GLU A 5 -6.29 -11.61 5.18
C GLU A 5 -7.08 -10.35 5.59
N LYS A 6 -8.09 -10.49 6.46
CA LYS A 6 -8.84 -9.37 7.03
C LYS A 6 -7.96 -8.49 7.92
N GLN A 7 -7.10 -9.08 8.76
CA GLN A 7 -6.15 -8.31 9.58
C GLN A 7 -5.16 -7.51 8.71
N ILE A 8 -4.62 -8.11 7.65
CA ILE A 8 -3.74 -7.41 6.71
C ILE A 8 -4.49 -6.31 5.97
N TRP A 9 -5.73 -6.56 5.56
CA TRP A 9 -6.60 -5.55 4.94
C TRP A 9 -6.81 -4.36 5.87
N ASP A 10 -7.25 -4.61 7.10
CA ASP A 10 -7.54 -3.55 8.07
C ASP A 10 -6.28 -2.74 8.43
N ALA A 11 -5.12 -3.41 8.54
CA ALA A 11 -3.84 -2.74 8.76
C ALA A 11 -3.38 -1.92 7.54
N ALA A 12 -3.59 -2.41 6.32
CA ALA A 12 -3.29 -1.67 5.10
C ALA A 12 -4.17 -0.42 4.96
N MET A 13 -5.46 -0.50 5.29
CA MET A 13 -6.36 0.66 5.32
C MET A 13 -5.89 1.71 6.33
N ARG A 14 -5.48 1.29 7.54
CA ARG A 14 -4.89 2.18 8.56
C ARG A 14 -3.60 2.82 8.08
N ARG A 15 -2.72 2.05 7.44
CA ARG A 15 -1.47 2.56 6.88
C ARG A 15 -1.73 3.66 5.85
N VAL A 16 -2.72 3.50 4.97
CA VAL A 16 -3.12 4.56 4.04
C VAL A 16 -3.64 5.80 4.79
N ALA A 17 -4.49 5.62 5.80
CA ALA A 17 -4.98 6.72 6.63
C ALA A 17 -3.83 7.51 7.27
N GLU A 18 -2.88 6.80 7.88
CA GLU A 18 -1.69 7.37 8.51
C GLU A 18 -0.80 8.11 7.52
N VAL A 19 -0.50 7.50 6.36
CA VAL A 19 0.37 8.10 5.34
C VAL A 19 -0.23 9.38 4.77
N PHE A 20 -1.54 9.40 4.50
CA PHE A 20 -2.23 10.57 3.95
C PHE A 20 -2.76 11.55 5.00
N GLY A 21 -2.57 11.26 6.29
CA GLY A 21 -3.04 12.11 7.39
C GLY A 21 -4.57 12.31 7.41
N ILE A 22 -5.34 11.32 6.94
CA ILE A 22 -6.81 11.37 6.92
C ILE A 22 -7.40 10.41 7.95
N ASP A 23 -8.65 10.65 8.34
CA ASP A 23 -9.37 9.75 9.23
C ASP A 23 -9.54 8.37 8.57
N LEU A 24 -9.36 7.31 9.35
CA LEU A 24 -9.60 5.93 8.92
C LEU A 24 -11.04 5.77 8.40
N GLU A 25 -12.00 6.46 9.02
CA GLU A 25 -13.39 6.44 8.58
C GLU A 25 -13.62 7.12 7.23
N ALA A 26 -12.68 7.92 6.74
CA ALA A 26 -12.73 8.53 5.40
C ALA A 26 -12.09 7.65 4.33
N VAL A 27 -11.23 6.69 4.70
CA VAL A 27 -10.60 5.77 3.75
C VAL A 27 -11.66 4.83 3.17
N ARG A 28 -11.76 4.81 1.84
CA ARG A 28 -12.62 3.89 1.10
C ARG A 28 -11.78 3.08 0.11
N PRO A 29 -12.09 1.79 -0.10
CA PRO A 29 -11.32 0.95 -1.03
C PRO A 29 -11.26 1.51 -2.46
N ALA A 30 -12.33 2.19 -2.89
CA ALA A 30 -12.44 2.78 -4.23
C ALA A 30 -11.63 4.08 -4.44
N LEU A 31 -11.06 4.68 -3.39
CA LEU A 31 -10.25 5.89 -3.54
C LEU A 31 -9.02 5.59 -4.40
N LYS A 32 -8.75 6.48 -5.35
CA LYS A 32 -7.60 6.39 -6.24
C LYS A 32 -6.45 7.27 -5.79
N PHE A 33 -5.24 6.73 -5.84
CA PHE A 33 -4.01 7.51 -5.69
C PHE A 33 -3.83 8.45 -6.88
N GLY A 34 -3.54 9.72 -6.61
CA GLY A 34 -3.34 10.76 -7.63
C GLY A 34 -4.62 11.50 -8.05
N GLU A 35 -5.80 10.91 -7.83
CA GLU A 35 -7.10 11.55 -8.09
C GLU A 35 -7.77 11.99 -6.78
N ASP A 36 -8.17 11.02 -5.95
CA ASP A 36 -8.88 11.26 -4.68
C ASP A 36 -7.89 11.47 -3.53
N LEU A 37 -6.84 10.64 -3.49
CA LEU A 37 -5.74 10.75 -2.53
C LEU A 37 -4.58 11.46 -3.20
N LYS A 38 -4.39 12.73 -2.86
CA LYS A 38 -3.32 13.57 -3.41
C LYS A 38 -2.15 13.62 -2.43
N SER A 39 -0.94 13.49 -2.95
CA SER A 39 0.25 13.75 -2.17
C SER A 39 0.44 15.25 -1.98
N SER A 40 1.00 15.62 -0.85
CA SER A 40 1.47 16.96 -0.57
C SER A 40 2.65 17.31 -1.50
N PHE A 41 2.75 18.57 -1.90
CA PHE A 41 3.96 19.05 -2.54
C PHE A 41 5.08 19.11 -1.50
N VAL A 42 6.22 18.49 -1.81
CA VAL A 42 7.42 18.52 -0.98
C VAL A 42 8.58 19.05 -1.80
N SER A 43 9.35 19.98 -1.24
CA SER A 43 10.67 20.38 -1.75
C SER A 43 11.77 19.71 -0.91
N ASP A 44 12.95 19.53 -1.51
CA ASP A 44 14.18 19.04 -0.89
C ASP A 44 14.09 17.68 -0.18
N PHE A 45 14.36 16.58 -0.92
CA PHE A 45 14.71 15.23 -0.43
C PHE A 45 13.78 14.58 0.61
N ARG A 46 12.62 15.17 0.91
CA ARG A 46 11.59 14.61 1.79
C ARG A 46 10.70 13.66 1.00
N ARG A 47 10.37 12.53 1.59
CA ARG A 47 9.39 11.58 1.04
C ARG A 47 7.99 12.17 1.22
N ASN A 48 7.20 12.18 0.15
CA ASN A 48 5.77 12.43 0.22
C ASN A 48 4.98 11.11 0.43
N GLU A 49 3.67 11.23 0.46
CA GLU A 49 2.73 10.14 0.67
C GLU A 49 2.83 9.06 -0.42
N PHE A 50 3.04 9.45 -1.67
CA PHE A 50 3.23 8.49 -2.76
C PHE A 50 4.57 7.78 -2.67
N ASP A 51 5.63 8.46 -2.26
CA ASP A 51 6.94 7.83 -2.05
C ASP A 51 6.83 6.75 -0.96
N LEU A 52 6.13 7.04 0.13
CA LEU A 52 5.90 6.09 1.22
C LEU A 52 5.08 4.87 0.79
N ILE A 53 3.99 5.07 0.06
CA ILE A 53 3.18 3.95 -0.48
C ILE A 53 3.99 3.14 -1.50
N ASN A 54 4.79 3.81 -2.33
CA ASN A 54 5.63 3.14 -3.32
C ASN A 54 6.71 2.28 -2.65
N ASP A 55 7.35 2.79 -1.61
CA ASP A 55 8.31 2.04 -0.79
C ASP A 55 7.63 0.80 -0.17
N ASP A 56 6.46 0.96 0.45
CA ASP A 56 5.68 -0.14 1.03
C ASP A 56 5.39 -1.23 -0.04
N ILE A 57 4.98 -0.83 -1.25
CA ILE A 57 4.69 -1.75 -2.38
C ILE A 57 5.94 -2.54 -2.78
N HIS A 58 7.08 -1.87 -2.89
CA HIS A 58 8.32 -2.46 -3.38
C HIS A 58 9.03 -3.33 -2.33
N ASP A 59 9.00 -2.96 -1.05
CA ASP A 59 9.65 -3.69 0.04
C ASP A 59 9.03 -5.08 0.27
N VAL A 60 7.70 -5.15 0.15
CA VAL A 60 6.96 -6.41 0.31
C VAL A 60 6.99 -7.29 -0.93
N ALA A 61 7.38 -6.74 -2.09
CA ALA A 61 7.45 -7.49 -3.33
C ALA A 61 8.54 -8.57 -3.28
N ASN A 62 8.23 -9.72 -3.90
CA ASN A 62 9.25 -10.71 -4.25
C ASN A 62 9.68 -10.50 -5.72
N ARG A 63 10.73 -11.20 -6.15
CA ARG A 63 11.29 -11.06 -7.50
C ARG A 63 10.26 -11.21 -8.63
N LYS A 64 9.24 -12.06 -8.45
CA LYS A 64 8.16 -12.23 -9.44
C LYS A 64 7.28 -10.98 -9.50
N VAL A 65 6.80 -10.52 -8.34
CA VAL A 65 5.94 -9.34 -8.24
C VAL A 65 6.68 -8.09 -8.71
N THR A 66 7.96 -7.93 -8.36
CA THR A 66 8.79 -6.81 -8.87
C THR A 66 8.85 -6.78 -10.40
N LYS A 67 8.94 -7.95 -11.05
CA LYS A 67 8.89 -8.02 -12.53
C LYS A 67 7.53 -7.61 -13.08
N GLU A 68 6.44 -8.03 -12.45
CA GLU A 68 5.08 -7.67 -12.87
C GLU A 68 4.85 -6.15 -12.75
N ILE A 69 5.37 -5.51 -11.70
CA ILE A 69 5.34 -4.05 -11.55
C ILE A 69 6.17 -3.39 -12.65
N ALA A 70 7.42 -3.85 -12.85
CA ALA A 70 8.33 -3.27 -13.85
C ALA A 70 7.82 -3.42 -15.29
N SER A 71 7.09 -4.50 -15.60
CA SER A 71 6.46 -4.69 -16.92
C SER A 71 5.11 -3.97 -17.07
N GLY A 72 4.61 -3.32 -16.01
CA GLY A 72 3.27 -2.72 -15.98
C GLY A 72 2.12 -3.73 -15.97
N SER A 73 2.41 -5.02 -15.76
CA SER A 73 1.40 -6.09 -15.64
C SER A 73 0.67 -6.05 -14.30
N LEU A 74 1.29 -5.45 -13.28
CA LEU A 74 0.65 -5.10 -12.02
C LEU A 74 0.69 -3.58 -11.88
N VAL A 75 -0.48 -2.95 -11.78
CA VAL A 75 -0.62 -1.51 -11.55
C VAL A 75 -1.53 -1.32 -10.35
N ILE A 76 -1.05 -0.62 -9.33
CA ILE A 76 -1.80 -0.31 -8.11
C ILE A 76 -2.32 1.13 -8.26
N ARG A 77 -3.63 1.29 -8.40
CA ARG A 77 -4.27 2.61 -8.63
C ARG A 77 -5.17 3.01 -7.48
N THR A 78 -5.79 2.05 -6.82
CA THR A 78 -6.75 2.25 -5.73
C THR A 78 -6.21 1.74 -4.40
N VAL A 79 -6.85 2.18 -3.31
CA VAL A 79 -6.60 1.64 -1.97
C VAL A 79 -6.90 0.13 -1.93
N GLU A 80 -7.94 -0.33 -2.62
CA GLU A 80 -8.26 -1.75 -2.77
C GLU A 80 -7.10 -2.54 -3.41
N ASP A 81 -6.53 -2.03 -4.51
CA ASP A 81 -5.39 -2.67 -5.18
C ASP A 81 -4.20 -2.83 -4.23
N TYR A 82 -3.93 -1.78 -3.42
CA TYR A 82 -2.88 -1.79 -2.42
C TYR A 82 -3.13 -2.83 -1.33
N CYS A 83 -4.33 -2.89 -0.78
CA CYS A 83 -4.71 -3.89 0.22
C CYS A 83 -4.58 -5.33 -0.32
N PHE A 84 -5.03 -5.58 -1.55
CA PHE A 84 -4.86 -6.88 -2.19
C PHE A 84 -3.40 -7.22 -2.46
N HIS A 85 -2.59 -6.24 -2.85
CA HIS A 85 -1.14 -6.43 -3.01
C HIS A 85 -0.48 -6.84 -1.69
N MET A 86 -0.85 -6.20 -0.57
CA MET A 86 -0.35 -6.57 0.77
C MET A 86 -0.76 -7.98 1.17
N ILE A 87 -2.01 -8.36 0.96
CA ILE A 87 -2.49 -9.74 1.21
C ILE A 87 -1.71 -10.74 0.35
N ARG A 88 -1.55 -10.46 -0.95
CA ARG A 88 -0.83 -11.31 -1.89
C ARG A 88 0.62 -11.49 -1.44
N CYS A 89 1.29 -10.40 -1.09
CA CYS A 89 2.68 -10.41 -0.68
C CYS A 89 2.86 -11.06 0.70
N HIS A 90 1.88 -10.99 1.61
CA HIS A 90 1.94 -11.63 2.92
C HIS A 90 2.10 -13.14 2.81
N LYS A 91 1.47 -13.78 1.80
CA LYS A 91 1.60 -15.22 1.54
C LYS A 91 3.04 -15.64 1.22
N ALA A 92 3.85 -14.74 0.64
CA ALA A 92 5.22 -15.03 0.24
C ALA A 92 6.28 -14.44 1.19
N LYS A 93 6.04 -13.26 1.75
CA LYS A 93 6.96 -12.49 2.60
C LYS A 93 6.22 -11.89 3.81
N PRO A 94 5.68 -12.72 4.72
CA PRO A 94 4.83 -12.23 5.82
C PRO A 94 5.55 -11.23 6.73
N LYS A 95 6.85 -11.43 7.01
CA LYS A 95 7.64 -10.50 7.83
C LYS A 95 7.77 -9.11 7.21
N ALA A 96 7.98 -9.03 5.88
CA ALA A 96 8.12 -7.75 5.19
C ALA A 96 6.81 -6.97 5.21
N VAL A 97 5.68 -7.65 4.98
CA VAL A 97 4.35 -7.01 5.05
C VAL A 97 4.04 -6.50 6.44
N LYS A 98 4.32 -7.31 7.47
CA LYS A 98 4.16 -6.90 8.87
C LYS A 98 4.97 -5.65 9.21
N GLN A 99 6.22 -5.59 8.74
CA GLN A 99 7.08 -4.43 8.91
C GLN A 99 6.55 -3.19 8.19
N ALA A 100 6.09 -3.31 6.93
CA ALA A 100 5.53 -2.19 6.18
C ALA A 100 4.23 -1.66 6.81
N LEU A 101 3.41 -2.56 7.37
CA LEU A 101 2.12 -2.22 7.99
C LEU A 101 2.21 -1.93 9.50
N ASN A 102 3.41 -1.97 10.10
CA ASN A 102 3.64 -1.78 11.53
C ASN A 102 2.80 -2.70 12.45
N ILE A 103 2.71 -4.01 12.12
CA ILE A 103 1.96 -5.04 12.89
C ILE A 103 2.74 -6.32 13.17
#